data_AF-A0A1H8ZWP9-F1
#
_entry.id   AF-A0A1H8ZWP9-F1
#
_cell.length_a   1.000
_cell.length_b   1.000
_cell.length_c   1.000
_cell.angle_alpha   90.00
_cell.angle_beta   90.00
_cell.angle_gamma   90.00
#
_symmetry.space_group_name_H-M   'P 1'
#
loop_
_entity.id
_entity.type
_entity.pdbx_description
1 polymer ?
#
loop_
_entity_poly.entity_id
_entity_poly.type
_entity_poly.pdbx_seq_one_letter_code
_entity_poly.pdbx_strand_id
1 'polypeptide(L)'
;MLFIAAILLSIWFWRRNMKDAGMWMIATYAGLGLLFWNDYASASTMNDAVPSIVRDFILIGMVGFVQSLAVNKRMPIWLAIVIMLGLFAAAHFLKFDTQMMGNEAAGVDAIATEAGEIAPVTNLFEQEEFLVEVKEGAEGQSFRADAFQRGWKVSTAFTPADEASTYLDNYYVLDVTNIASAEKMLSGMASVAYFEPNEVINVEPLISEEIGSQKRNPSLSINDPETEQQWAMEVLNMEAYYSLLARQSPKKQAKIAILDTGVDGNHEDIRANYFSVNKKYDNDPMGHGTHCAGIAAGVTNNGIGIGSLAGTGKQPFVQVTSIKVLGSGGMGTQKSIIAGIIEAVDEGADVISLSLGGPSNASRQKAYSQAVKYAHDHNAIVIAAAGNSNRDSKDYAPANAKGMITVAALDQFLLRAPFSNKVNNVARGIAAPGVGIYSTTPNNNYKSFSGTSMACPFVAGLLGVMKSVNPELTADQAYKILKSTGIDGKETRLTGRIVQPAAALEAALK
;
A
#
# COMPACT_ATOMS: atom_id res chain seq x y z
N MET A 1 -5.19 8.84 -31.01
CA MET A 1 -6.26 9.01 -32.02
C MET A 1 -7.15 10.25 -31.78
N LEU A 2 -7.30 10.76 -30.54
CA LEU A 2 -8.13 11.93 -30.20
C LEU A 2 -7.81 13.18 -31.04
N PHE A 3 -6.53 13.44 -31.25
CA PHE A 3 -6.05 14.54 -32.08
C PHE A 3 -6.55 14.46 -33.54
N ILE A 4 -6.66 13.25 -34.10
CA ILE A 4 -7.17 13.05 -35.46
C ILE A 4 -8.65 13.38 -35.52
N ALA A 5 -9.44 12.95 -34.53
CA ALA A 5 -10.87 13.27 -34.45
C ALA A 5 -11.12 14.78 -34.30
N ALA A 6 -10.29 15.47 -33.51
CA ALA A 6 -10.35 16.94 -33.37
C ALA A 6 -10.00 17.69 -34.67
N ILE A 7 -9.04 17.19 -35.45
CA ILE A 7 -8.74 17.74 -36.79
C ILE A 7 -9.94 17.55 -37.72
N LEU A 8 -10.54 16.36 -37.77
CA LEU A 8 -11.70 16.08 -38.62
C LEU A 8 -12.91 16.95 -38.25
N LEU A 9 -13.16 17.13 -36.95
CA LEU A 9 -14.21 18.02 -36.45
C LEU A 9 -13.96 19.50 -36.84
N SER A 10 -12.70 19.94 -36.79
CA SER A 10 -12.32 21.29 -37.20
C SER A 10 -12.54 21.52 -38.70
N ILE A 11 -12.15 20.54 -39.53
CA ILE A 11 -12.39 20.57 -40.98
C ILE A 11 -13.89 20.62 -41.27
N TRP A 12 -14.71 19.86 -40.53
CA TRP A 12 -16.16 19.89 -40.67
C TRP A 12 -16.73 21.30 -40.41
N PHE A 13 -16.36 21.95 -39.30
CA PHE A 13 -16.85 23.29 -38.97
C PHE A 13 -16.55 24.32 -40.06
N TRP A 14 -15.38 24.22 -40.68
CA TRP A 14 -14.94 25.12 -41.74
C TRP A 14 -15.63 24.84 -43.07
N ARG A 15 -16.00 23.57 -43.33
CA ARG A 15 -16.67 23.14 -44.55
C ARG A 15 -18.17 22.95 -44.39
N ARG A 16 -18.77 23.38 -43.27
CA ARG A 16 -20.19 23.14 -42.94
C ARG A 16 -21.19 23.61 -44.01
N ASN A 17 -20.80 24.58 -44.85
CA ASN A 17 -21.62 25.11 -45.94
C ASN A 17 -21.30 24.49 -47.32
N MET A 18 -20.46 23.47 -47.39
CA MET A 18 -20.05 22.80 -48.62
C MET A 18 -20.80 21.47 -48.78
N LYS A 19 -20.98 21.03 -50.04
CA LYS A 19 -21.78 19.83 -50.37
C LYS A 19 -21.28 18.54 -49.71
N ASP A 20 -20.03 18.51 -49.27
CA ASP A 20 -19.39 17.35 -48.65
C ASP A 20 -19.36 17.37 -47.11
N ALA A 21 -20.01 18.37 -46.48
CA ALA A 21 -20.06 18.49 -45.01
C ALA A 21 -20.58 17.22 -44.32
N GLY A 22 -21.54 16.52 -44.92
CA GLY A 22 -22.08 15.26 -44.37
C GLY A 22 -21.02 14.15 -44.26
N MET A 23 -20.11 14.04 -45.23
CA MET A 23 -19.07 13.01 -45.21
C MET A 23 -18.05 13.23 -44.09
N TRP A 24 -17.65 14.49 -43.86
CA TRP A 24 -16.71 14.83 -42.78
C TRP A 24 -17.32 14.65 -41.40
N MET A 25 -18.64 14.89 -41.27
CA MET A 25 -19.37 14.60 -40.04
C MET A 25 -19.36 13.10 -39.74
N ILE A 26 -19.68 12.26 -40.74
CA ILE A 26 -19.66 10.80 -40.61
C ILE A 26 -18.24 10.30 -40.27
N ALA A 27 -17.21 10.81 -40.95
CA ALA A 27 -15.82 10.45 -40.66
C ALA A 27 -15.38 10.83 -39.24
N THR A 28 -15.87 11.98 -38.73
CA THR A 28 -15.62 12.41 -37.34
C THR A 28 -16.26 11.44 -36.36
N TYR A 29 -17.55 11.10 -36.52
CA TYR A 29 -18.23 10.16 -35.63
C TYR A 29 -17.65 8.74 -35.70
N ALA A 30 -17.25 8.27 -36.88
CA ALA A 30 -16.56 6.99 -37.03
C ALA A 30 -15.20 6.98 -36.30
N GLY A 31 -14.43 8.06 -36.40
CA GLY A 31 -13.18 8.23 -35.67
C GLY A 31 -13.38 8.25 -34.14
N LEU A 32 -14.45 8.88 -33.66
CA LEU A 32 -14.83 8.87 -32.25
C LEU A 32 -15.29 7.50 -31.76
N GLY A 33 -16.07 6.77 -32.56
CA GLY A 33 -16.47 5.41 -32.24
C GLY A 33 -15.28 4.47 -32.09
N LEU A 34 -14.30 4.54 -32.99
CA LEU A 34 -13.07 3.75 -32.92
C LEU A 34 -12.19 4.12 -31.73
N LEU A 35 -12.16 5.41 -31.38
CA LEU A 35 -11.47 5.92 -30.20
C LEU A 35 -12.04 5.35 -28.91
N PHE A 36 -13.35 5.49 -28.72
CA PHE A 36 -14.00 4.99 -27.51
C PHE A 36 -13.99 3.47 -27.44
N TRP A 37 -14.06 2.78 -28.58
CA TRP A 37 -13.89 1.34 -28.64
C TRP A 37 -12.47 0.92 -28.22
N ASN A 38 -11.44 1.62 -28.67
CA ASN A 38 -10.06 1.33 -28.27
C ASN A 38 -9.82 1.63 -26.79
N ASP A 39 -10.35 2.72 -26.26
CA ASP A 39 -10.23 3.07 -24.84
C ASP A 39 -10.99 2.08 -23.95
N TYR A 40 -12.17 1.63 -24.40
CA TYR A 40 -12.93 0.58 -23.71
C TYR A 40 -12.22 -0.77 -23.78
N ALA A 41 -11.71 -1.17 -24.95
CA ALA A 41 -11.05 -2.47 -25.15
C ALA A 41 -9.67 -2.56 -24.48
N SER A 42 -9.04 -1.42 -24.16
CA SER A 42 -7.74 -1.37 -23.46
C SER A 42 -7.88 -1.22 -21.94
N ALA A 43 -9.10 -1.04 -21.43
CA ALA A 43 -9.38 -0.91 -20.01
C ALA A 43 -9.71 -2.27 -19.35
N SER A 44 -9.20 -2.50 -18.14
CA SER A 44 -9.48 -3.70 -17.35
C SER A 44 -10.93 -3.78 -16.85
N THR A 45 -11.56 -2.64 -16.58
CA THR A 45 -12.95 -2.53 -16.15
C THR A 45 -13.63 -1.31 -16.79
N MET A 46 -14.97 -1.29 -16.82
CA MET A 46 -15.72 -0.15 -17.34
C MET A 46 -15.46 1.14 -16.53
N ASN A 47 -15.17 1.02 -15.23
CA ASN A 47 -14.83 2.15 -14.38
C ASN A 47 -13.48 2.78 -14.71
N ASP A 48 -12.56 2.03 -15.33
CA ASP A 48 -11.26 2.55 -15.79
C ASP A 48 -11.39 3.28 -17.15
N ALA A 49 -12.34 2.84 -18.00
CA ALA A 49 -12.61 3.45 -19.31
C ALA A 49 -13.43 4.74 -19.23
N VAL A 50 -14.36 4.85 -18.27
CA VAL A 50 -15.28 5.98 -18.18
C VAL A 50 -14.56 7.34 -18.02
N PRO A 51 -13.55 7.51 -17.14
CA PRO A 51 -12.85 8.77 -16.99
C PRO A 51 -12.12 9.24 -18.26
N SER A 52 -11.47 8.32 -19.00
CA SER A 52 -10.80 8.67 -20.26
C SER A 52 -11.79 9.04 -21.35
N ILE A 53 -12.91 8.31 -21.45
CA ILE A 53 -13.99 8.60 -22.40
C ILE A 53 -14.60 9.97 -22.10
N VAL A 54 -14.90 10.28 -20.84
CA VAL A 54 -15.50 11.57 -20.43
C VAL A 54 -14.53 12.73 -20.69
N ARG A 55 -13.25 12.59 -20.34
CA ARG A 55 -12.21 13.58 -20.67
C ARG A 55 -12.20 13.85 -22.18
N ASP A 56 -12.19 12.81 -22.99
CA ASP A 56 -12.10 12.93 -24.44
C ASP A 56 -13.33 13.62 -25.01
N PHE A 57 -14.54 13.30 -24.53
CA PHE A 57 -15.77 14.00 -24.87
C PHE A 57 -15.72 15.50 -24.54
N ILE A 58 -15.24 15.86 -23.35
CA ILE A 58 -15.11 17.27 -22.93
C ILE A 58 -14.14 18.00 -23.86
N LEU A 59 -12.98 17.39 -24.18
CA LEU A 59 -11.99 17.99 -25.07
C LEU A 59 -12.54 18.20 -26.48
N ILE A 60 -13.27 17.23 -27.02
CA ILE A 60 -13.91 17.35 -28.33
C ILE A 60 -14.99 18.45 -28.32
N GLY A 61 -15.75 18.58 -27.22
CA GLY A 61 -16.70 19.66 -27.02
C GLY A 61 -16.04 21.05 -27.00
N MET A 62 -14.91 21.19 -26.28
CA MET A 62 -14.12 22.41 -26.25
C MET A 62 -13.54 22.77 -27.62
N VAL A 63 -13.04 21.77 -28.35
CA VAL A 63 -12.59 21.93 -29.76
C VAL A 63 -13.74 22.44 -30.62
N GLY A 64 -14.92 21.82 -30.54
CA GLY A 64 -16.11 22.25 -31.29
C GLY A 64 -16.54 23.68 -30.96
N PHE A 65 -16.48 24.07 -29.68
CA PHE A 65 -16.80 25.43 -29.24
C PHE A 65 -15.81 26.47 -29.79
N VAL A 66 -14.50 26.22 -29.68
CA VAL A 66 -13.45 27.10 -30.20
C VAL A 66 -13.59 27.26 -31.72
N GLN A 67 -13.84 26.17 -32.46
CA GLN A 67 -14.04 26.22 -33.90
C GLN A 67 -15.34 26.93 -34.30
N SER A 68 -16.41 26.78 -33.54
CA SER A 68 -17.66 27.52 -33.73
C SER A 68 -17.46 29.03 -33.61
N LEU A 69 -16.64 29.49 -32.64
CA LEU A 69 -16.30 30.90 -32.49
C LEU A 69 -15.43 31.42 -33.65
N ALA A 70 -14.46 30.62 -34.09
CA ALA A 70 -13.59 30.96 -35.21
C ALA A 70 -14.38 31.11 -36.53
N VAL A 71 -15.27 30.16 -36.83
CA VAL A 71 -16.09 30.17 -38.06
C VAL A 71 -17.13 31.29 -38.06
N ASN A 72 -17.64 31.68 -36.89
CA ASN A 72 -18.55 32.82 -36.76
C ASN A 72 -17.81 34.19 -36.69
N LYS A 73 -16.51 34.23 -37.04
CA LYS A 73 -15.63 35.42 -37.03
C LYS A 73 -15.54 36.14 -35.67
N ARG A 74 -15.89 35.46 -34.57
CA ARG A 74 -15.75 35.99 -33.21
C ARG A 74 -14.34 35.82 -32.65
N MET A 75 -13.47 35.10 -33.37
CA MET A 75 -12.08 34.86 -33.00
C MET A 75 -11.22 34.70 -34.26
N PRO A 76 -9.99 35.26 -34.30
CA PRO A 76 -9.08 35.02 -35.41
C PRO A 76 -8.58 33.57 -35.43
N ILE A 77 -8.45 33.01 -36.63
CA ILE A 77 -8.10 31.60 -36.89
C ILE A 77 -6.80 31.17 -36.19
N TRP A 78 -5.77 32.01 -36.25
CA TRP A 78 -4.48 31.68 -35.64
C TRP A 78 -4.58 31.51 -34.12
N LEU A 79 -5.45 32.29 -33.47
CA LEU A 79 -5.70 32.19 -32.04
C LEU A 79 -6.48 30.90 -31.70
N ALA A 80 -7.43 30.50 -32.54
CA ALA A 80 -8.14 29.23 -32.39
C ALA A 80 -7.19 28.02 -32.49
N ILE A 81 -6.19 28.07 -33.39
CA ILE A 81 -5.15 27.04 -33.53
C ILE A 81 -4.26 26.99 -32.28
N VAL A 82 -3.84 28.15 -31.76
CA VAL A 82 -3.01 28.21 -30.54
C VAL A 82 -3.78 27.66 -29.34
N ILE A 83 -5.06 28.01 -29.17
CA ILE A 83 -5.92 27.50 -28.09
C ILE A 83 -6.11 25.99 -28.23
N MET A 84 -6.36 25.49 -29.45
CA MET A 84 -6.45 24.04 -29.70
C MET A 84 -5.17 23.30 -29.29
N LEU A 85 -4.01 23.77 -29.73
CA LEU A 85 -2.73 23.16 -29.37
C LEU A 85 -2.48 23.24 -27.86
N GLY A 86 -2.88 24.34 -27.22
CA GLY A 86 -2.85 24.50 -25.77
C GLY A 86 -3.74 23.51 -25.03
N LEU A 87 -4.98 23.27 -25.51
CA LEU A 87 -5.90 22.28 -24.94
C LEU A 87 -5.33 20.86 -25.03
N PHE A 88 -4.72 20.51 -26.16
CA PHE A 88 -4.10 19.19 -26.33
C PHE A 88 -2.80 19.03 -25.53
N ALA A 89 -1.98 20.07 -25.44
CA ALA A 89 -0.82 20.07 -24.56
C ALA A 89 -1.26 19.94 -23.09
N ALA A 90 -2.25 20.72 -22.65
CA ALA A 90 -2.82 20.63 -21.32
C ALA A 90 -3.39 19.24 -21.06
N ALA A 91 -4.19 18.66 -21.96
CA ALA A 91 -4.72 17.30 -21.81
C ALA A 91 -3.65 16.20 -21.79
N HIS A 92 -2.53 16.39 -22.48
CA HIS A 92 -1.41 15.44 -22.47
C HIS A 92 -0.58 15.53 -21.19
N PHE A 93 -0.46 16.73 -20.60
CA PHE A 93 0.22 16.95 -19.32
C PHE A 93 -0.68 16.74 -18.09
N LEU A 94 -1.99 16.93 -18.25
CA LEU A 94 -3.06 16.59 -17.30
C LEU A 94 -3.56 15.19 -17.64
N LYS A 95 -2.76 14.16 -17.32
CA LYS A 95 -3.38 12.85 -17.09
C LYS A 95 -4.39 13.07 -15.95
N PHE A 96 -5.67 12.87 -16.24
CA PHE A 96 -6.73 12.91 -15.24
C PHE A 96 -6.39 11.86 -14.17
N ASP A 97 -5.88 12.29 -13.02
CA ASP A 97 -6.01 11.54 -11.80
C ASP A 97 -7.51 11.37 -11.54
N THR A 98 -7.94 10.13 -11.36
CA THR A 98 -9.31 9.70 -11.05
C THR A 98 -9.81 10.20 -9.68
N GLN A 99 -9.25 11.29 -9.15
CA GLN A 99 -9.67 11.89 -7.87
C GLN A 99 -10.72 13.00 -8.00
N MET A 100 -11.01 13.53 -9.20
CA MET A 100 -11.76 14.81 -9.32
C MET A 100 -13.20 14.71 -9.88
N MET A 101 -13.78 13.52 -10.04
CA MET A 101 -15.17 13.34 -10.55
C MET A 101 -16.04 12.45 -9.63
N GLY A 102 -15.68 12.32 -8.35
CA GLY A 102 -16.48 11.57 -7.36
C GLY A 102 -17.62 12.37 -6.71
N ASN A 103 -17.63 13.69 -6.86
CA ASN A 103 -18.64 14.56 -6.25
C ASN A 103 -19.57 15.10 -7.34
N GLU A 104 -20.67 14.39 -7.59
CA GLU A 104 -21.94 14.83 -8.21
C GLU A 104 -22.56 13.75 -9.13
N ALA A 105 -22.84 12.56 -8.59
CA ALA A 105 -23.85 11.67 -9.15
C ALA A 105 -24.28 10.62 -8.12
N ALA A 106 -25.02 11.04 -7.08
CA ALA A 106 -25.72 10.10 -6.22
C ALA A 106 -27.01 10.75 -5.68
N GLY A 107 -27.99 10.89 -6.57
CA GLY A 107 -29.38 11.04 -6.19
C GLY A 107 -30.14 9.75 -6.51
N VAL A 108 -30.55 9.04 -5.46
CA VAL A 108 -31.78 8.21 -5.34
C VAL A 108 -31.84 6.98 -6.28
N ASP A 109 -31.86 5.73 -5.78
CA ASP A 109 -32.99 5.08 -5.11
C ASP A 109 -32.56 3.96 -4.14
N ALA A 110 -33.30 3.84 -3.04
CA ALA A 110 -33.21 2.77 -2.05
C ALA A 110 -34.46 1.86 -2.08
N ILE A 111 -34.38 0.74 -1.35
CA ILE A 111 -35.41 -0.24 -0.90
C ILE A 111 -35.21 -1.63 -1.56
N ALA A 112 -35.07 -2.78 -0.86
CA ALA A 112 -35.54 -3.17 0.48
C ALA A 112 -34.69 -4.26 1.19
N THR A 113 -34.64 -4.16 2.54
CA THR A 113 -34.67 -5.21 3.60
C THR A 113 -33.57 -6.29 3.64
N GLU A 114 -32.88 -6.61 4.75
CA GLU A 114 -33.21 -6.62 6.19
C GLU A 114 -31.91 -6.68 7.05
N ALA A 115 -31.94 -6.02 8.22
CA ALA A 115 -31.12 -6.22 9.43
C ALA A 115 -29.57 -6.03 9.42
N GLY A 116 -29.14 -4.93 10.08
CA GLY A 116 -27.80 -4.75 10.65
C GLY A 116 -27.13 -3.44 10.22
N GLU A 117 -27.23 -2.39 11.04
CA GLU A 117 -26.64 -1.08 10.78
C GLU A 117 -25.12 -1.18 10.50
N ILE A 118 -24.72 -0.97 9.25
CA ILE A 118 -23.38 -0.55 8.88
C ILE A 118 -23.52 0.90 8.42
N ALA A 119 -23.04 1.83 9.24
CA ALA A 119 -22.94 3.22 8.86
C ALA A 119 -22.06 3.33 7.59
N PRO A 120 -22.54 3.97 6.51
CA PRO A 120 -21.69 4.23 5.34
C PRO A 120 -20.54 5.14 5.78
N VAL A 121 -19.31 4.65 5.61
CA VAL A 121 -18.08 5.41 5.84
C VAL A 121 -17.89 6.36 4.66
N THR A 122 -18.73 7.40 4.56
CA THR A 122 -18.68 8.39 3.47
C THR A 122 -18.19 9.77 3.90
N ASN A 123 -17.76 9.96 5.15
CA ASN A 123 -17.32 11.27 5.68
C ASN A 123 -15.94 11.28 6.36
N LEU A 124 -15.01 10.38 6.02
CA LEU A 124 -13.69 10.35 6.69
C LEU A 124 -12.71 11.48 6.30
N PHE A 125 -13.03 12.33 5.31
CA PHE A 125 -12.01 13.15 4.65
C PHE A 125 -12.38 14.62 4.35
N GLU A 126 -13.52 15.13 4.84
CA GLU A 126 -13.80 16.58 4.76
C GLU A 126 -13.15 17.39 5.90
N GLN A 127 -12.63 16.71 6.92
CA GLN A 127 -11.98 17.32 8.08
C GLN A 127 -10.52 16.91 8.11
N GLU A 128 -9.61 17.89 8.06
CA GLU A 128 -8.18 17.61 8.20
C GLU A 128 -7.84 17.44 9.68
N GLU A 129 -7.28 16.28 10.03
CA GLU A 129 -6.92 15.92 11.39
C GLU A 129 -5.42 16.11 11.64
N PHE A 130 -5.05 16.58 12.83
CA PHE A 130 -3.67 16.59 13.31
C PHE A 130 -3.46 15.58 14.42
N LEU A 131 -2.29 14.94 14.41
CA LEU A 131 -1.73 14.24 15.56
C LEU A 131 -0.87 15.23 16.35
N VAL A 132 -1.26 15.50 17.59
CA VAL A 132 -0.63 16.50 18.46
C VAL A 132 -0.09 15.82 19.71
N GLU A 133 1.22 15.86 19.89
CA GLU A 133 1.88 15.46 21.14
C GLU A 133 1.84 16.64 22.11
N VAL A 134 1.26 16.42 23.29
CA VAL A 134 1.22 17.38 24.38
C VAL A 134 2.36 17.08 25.35
N LYS A 135 2.92 18.09 26.00
CA LYS A 135 3.97 17.85 27.01
C LYS A 135 3.38 17.17 28.24
N GLU A 136 4.22 16.41 28.92
CA GLU A 136 3.86 15.61 30.09
C GLU A 136 3.40 16.48 31.27
N GLY A 137 2.30 16.10 31.94
CA GLY A 137 1.75 16.76 33.13
C GLY A 137 0.31 17.25 32.98
N ALA A 138 -0.07 18.29 33.74
CA ALA A 138 -1.43 18.88 33.72
C ALA A 138 -1.79 19.56 32.38
N GLU A 139 -0.87 19.57 31.41
CA GLU A 139 -0.98 20.26 30.14
C GLU A 139 -2.00 19.61 29.18
N GLY A 140 -2.31 18.32 29.36
CA GLY A 140 -3.37 17.63 28.60
C GLY A 140 -4.76 18.21 28.85
N GLN A 141 -5.05 18.62 30.09
CA GLN A 141 -6.32 19.27 30.43
C GLN A 141 -6.37 20.71 29.88
N SER A 142 -5.27 21.46 30.00
CA SER A 142 -5.21 22.82 29.45
C SER A 142 -5.29 22.80 27.91
N PHE A 143 -4.64 21.84 27.25
CA PHE A 143 -4.72 21.68 25.79
C PHE A 143 -6.15 21.41 25.33
N ARG A 144 -6.86 20.50 25.98
CA ARG A 144 -8.28 20.23 25.67
C ARG A 144 -9.16 21.48 25.88
N ALA A 145 -8.91 22.24 26.94
CA ALA A 145 -9.65 23.48 27.20
C ALA A 145 -9.36 24.55 26.12
N ASP A 146 -8.10 24.74 25.74
CA ASP A 146 -7.69 25.68 24.70
C ASP A 146 -8.27 25.29 23.32
N ALA A 147 -8.27 24.00 23.00
CA ALA A 147 -8.86 23.49 21.76
C ALA A 147 -10.39 23.68 21.74
N PHE A 148 -11.06 23.42 22.86
CA PHE A 148 -12.50 23.64 23.00
C PHE A 148 -12.89 25.11 22.80
N GLN A 149 -12.12 26.06 23.36
CA GLN A 149 -12.34 27.50 23.15
C GLN A 149 -12.24 27.91 21.68
N ARG A 150 -11.51 27.14 20.87
CA ARG A 150 -11.31 27.37 19.43
C ARG A 150 -12.32 26.63 18.56
N GLY A 151 -13.25 25.88 19.17
CA GLY A 151 -14.24 25.07 18.47
C GLY A 151 -13.65 23.82 17.82
N TRP A 152 -12.43 23.41 18.22
CA TRP A 152 -11.83 22.17 17.72
C TRP A 152 -12.28 20.97 18.54
N LYS A 153 -12.43 19.82 17.87
CA LYS A 153 -12.71 18.56 18.56
C LYS A 153 -11.40 17.85 18.86
N VAL A 154 -11.25 17.43 20.12
CA VAL A 154 -10.05 16.73 20.60
C VAL A 154 -10.45 15.38 21.17
N SER A 155 -9.74 14.34 20.75
CA SER A 155 -9.80 13.01 21.34
C SER A 155 -8.39 12.48 21.60
N THR A 156 -8.25 11.54 22.53
CA THR A 156 -6.97 10.82 22.70
C THR A 156 -6.67 10.05 21.42
N ALA A 157 -5.43 10.09 20.95
CA ALA A 157 -5.04 9.41 19.71
C ALA A 157 -4.79 7.92 19.95
N PHE A 158 -4.05 7.60 21.01
CA PHE A 158 -3.56 6.25 21.29
C PHE A 158 -3.70 5.92 22.78
N THR A 159 -3.91 4.64 23.08
CA THR A 159 -4.05 4.09 24.43
C THR A 159 -3.22 2.81 24.55
N PRO A 160 -1.89 2.90 24.58
CA PRO A 160 -1.02 1.73 24.70
C PRO A 160 -1.21 1.04 26.04
N ALA A 161 -1.12 -0.30 26.10
CA ALA A 161 -1.26 -1.03 27.36
C ALA A 161 -0.15 -0.70 28.38
N ASP A 162 1.08 -0.48 27.93
CA ASP A 162 2.21 -0.03 28.75
C ASP A 162 2.49 1.47 28.55
N GLU A 163 1.58 2.32 29.04
CA GLU A 163 1.70 3.79 28.97
C GLU A 163 3.01 4.31 29.56
N ALA A 164 3.56 3.65 30.59
CA ALA A 164 4.80 4.07 31.24
C ALA A 164 6.06 3.92 30.36
N SER A 165 5.99 3.11 29.30
CA SER A 165 7.11 2.87 28.38
C SER A 165 7.17 3.82 27.19
N THR A 166 6.16 4.68 27.01
CA THR A 166 5.99 5.45 25.78
C THR A 166 5.42 6.85 26.03
N TYR A 167 5.46 7.68 24.99
CA TYR A 167 4.80 8.99 24.97
C TYR A 167 3.58 9.00 24.04
N LEU A 168 3.18 7.83 23.51
CA LEU A 168 2.07 7.71 22.56
C LEU A 168 0.72 8.04 23.22
N ASP A 169 0.58 7.84 24.53
CA ASP A 169 -0.56 8.26 25.36
C ASP A 169 -0.70 9.79 25.45
N ASN A 170 0.38 10.54 25.23
CA ASN A 170 0.37 12.01 25.17
C ASN A 170 -0.09 12.57 23.81
N TYR A 171 -0.42 11.71 22.84
CA TYR A 171 -0.94 12.14 21.55
C TYR A 171 -2.46 12.32 21.56
N TYR A 172 -2.88 13.38 20.89
CA TYR A 172 -4.27 13.75 20.68
C TYR A 172 -4.56 13.88 19.19
N VAL A 173 -5.78 13.49 18.79
CA VAL A 173 -6.31 13.79 17.46
C VAL A 173 -7.10 15.08 17.57
N LEU A 174 -6.73 16.04 16.74
CA LEU A 174 -7.36 17.34 16.65
C LEU A 174 -8.01 17.47 15.28
N ASP A 175 -9.35 17.52 15.27
CA ASP A 175 -10.15 17.84 14.08
C ASP A 175 -10.26 19.36 13.94
N VAL A 176 -9.71 19.89 12.84
CA VAL A 176 -9.65 21.33 12.59
C VAL A 176 -10.46 21.73 11.35
N THR A 177 -11.02 22.94 11.42
CA THR A 177 -11.79 23.53 10.32
C THR A 177 -10.93 24.33 9.34
N ASN A 178 -9.70 24.71 9.72
CA ASN A 178 -8.76 25.45 8.87
C ASN A 178 -7.30 25.13 9.22
N ILE A 179 -6.58 24.52 8.28
CA ILE A 179 -5.23 23.97 8.46
C ILE A 179 -4.19 25.05 8.73
N ALA A 180 -4.09 26.06 7.85
CA ALA A 180 -3.06 27.09 7.95
C ALA A 180 -3.19 27.90 9.24
N SER A 181 -4.43 28.13 9.69
CA SER A 181 -4.70 28.75 10.98
C SER A 181 -4.31 27.82 12.13
N ALA A 182 -4.67 26.54 12.05
CA ALA A 182 -4.35 25.55 13.08
C ALA A 182 -2.84 25.36 13.26
N GLU A 183 -2.06 25.18 12.18
CA GLU A 183 -0.60 25.02 12.26
C GLU A 183 0.07 26.19 12.96
N LYS A 184 -0.32 27.43 12.60
CA LYS A 184 0.21 28.64 13.22
C LYS A 184 -0.13 28.73 14.70
N MET A 185 -1.35 28.32 15.07
CA MET A 185 -1.82 28.33 16.46
C MET A 185 -1.12 27.26 17.29
N LEU A 186 -1.06 26.01 16.80
CA LEU A 186 -0.38 24.90 17.46
C LEU A 186 1.09 25.20 17.72
N SER A 187 1.77 25.83 16.75
CA SER A 187 3.18 26.25 16.88
C SER A 187 3.41 27.27 18.01
N GLY A 188 2.37 28.00 18.43
CA GLY A 188 2.44 29.00 19.50
C GLY A 188 1.93 28.51 20.85
N MET A 189 1.38 27.29 20.93
CA MET A 189 0.81 26.75 22.16
C MET A 189 1.91 26.22 23.08
N ALA A 190 1.94 26.71 24.33
CA ALA A 190 2.92 26.27 25.32
C ALA A 190 2.77 24.79 25.68
N SER A 191 1.56 24.24 25.58
CA SER A 191 1.23 22.84 25.88
C SER A 191 1.66 21.85 24.79
N VAL A 192 1.89 22.32 23.56
CA VAL A 192 2.22 21.46 22.43
C VAL A 192 3.72 21.19 22.39
N ALA A 193 4.09 19.91 22.41
CA ALA A 193 5.47 19.46 22.23
C ALA A 193 5.81 19.30 20.74
N TYR A 194 4.85 18.77 19.97
CA TYR A 194 5.00 18.47 18.55
C TYR A 194 3.62 18.26 17.92
N PHE A 195 3.52 18.45 16.60
CA PHE A 195 2.34 18.05 15.84
C PHE A 195 2.71 17.66 14.41
N GLU A 196 1.92 16.78 13.81
CA GLU A 196 2.01 16.36 12.41
C GLU A 196 0.60 16.11 11.85
N PRO A 197 0.37 16.28 10.53
CA PRO A 197 -0.92 15.94 9.94
C PRO A 197 -1.18 14.42 10.08
N ASN A 198 -2.44 14.03 10.24
CA ASN A 198 -2.84 12.63 10.17
C ASN A 198 -2.91 12.20 8.69
N GLU A 199 -1.78 11.75 8.14
CA GLU A 199 -1.67 11.47 6.71
C GLU A 199 -2.55 10.29 6.27
N VAL A 200 -3.18 10.39 5.10
CA VAL A 200 -3.88 9.28 4.47
C VAL A 200 -2.86 8.37 3.79
N ILE A 201 -2.94 7.08 4.07
CA ILE A 201 -2.06 6.04 3.56
C ILE A 201 -2.89 5.02 2.80
N ASN A 202 -2.40 4.59 1.64
CA ASN A 202 -3.10 3.65 0.78
C ASN A 202 -2.28 2.37 0.59
N VAL A 203 -2.96 1.28 0.23
CA VAL A 203 -2.33 0.15 -0.46
C VAL A 203 -1.76 0.72 -1.75
N GLU A 204 -0.48 0.49 -1.99
CA GLU A 204 0.14 0.94 -3.22
C GLU A 204 -0.41 0.16 -4.42
N PRO A 205 -0.42 0.75 -5.63
CA PRO A 205 -1.05 0.13 -6.80
C PRO A 205 -0.50 -1.29 -7.04
N LEU A 206 -1.39 -2.28 -6.98
CA LEU A 206 -1.08 -3.66 -7.31
C LEU A 206 -0.90 -3.81 -8.83
N ILE A 207 0.30 -4.16 -9.27
CA ILE A 207 0.54 -4.48 -10.68
C ILE A 207 0.27 -5.98 -10.86
N SER A 208 -0.94 -6.30 -11.32
CA SER A 208 -1.29 -7.65 -11.77
C SER A 208 -0.85 -7.81 -13.23
N GLU A 209 0.45 -7.97 -13.46
CA GLU A 209 0.90 -8.46 -14.75
C GLU A 209 1.14 -9.97 -14.66
N GLU A 210 0.62 -10.70 -15.64
CA GLU A 210 1.17 -11.98 -16.09
C GLU A 210 2.56 -11.75 -16.72
N ILE A 211 3.47 -11.04 -16.06
CA ILE A 211 4.90 -11.24 -16.37
C ILE A 211 5.10 -12.68 -15.95
N GLY A 212 5.03 -13.59 -16.92
CA GLY A 212 5.04 -15.03 -16.70
C GLY A 212 6.11 -15.31 -15.67
N SER A 213 5.67 -15.61 -14.44
CA SER A 213 6.53 -16.17 -13.41
C SER A 213 7.12 -17.36 -14.13
N GLN A 214 8.41 -17.30 -14.46
CA GLN A 214 8.99 -18.42 -15.16
C GLN A 214 8.75 -19.61 -14.26
N LYS A 215 7.93 -20.56 -14.73
CA LYS A 215 7.69 -21.79 -14.00
C LYS A 215 9.05 -22.40 -13.76
N ARG A 216 9.49 -22.33 -12.53
CA ARG A 216 10.74 -22.92 -12.08
C ARG A 216 10.30 -24.16 -11.34
N ASN A 217 10.97 -25.27 -11.58
CA ASN A 217 10.73 -26.49 -10.84
C ASN A 217 11.90 -26.66 -9.86
N PRO A 218 11.92 -25.87 -8.76
CA PRO A 218 12.88 -26.15 -7.71
C PRO A 218 12.55 -27.54 -7.17
N SER A 219 13.53 -28.44 -7.16
CA SER A 219 13.37 -29.70 -6.43
C SER A 219 13.31 -29.37 -4.94
N LEU A 220 12.10 -29.14 -4.43
CA LEU A 220 11.85 -28.82 -3.03
C LEU A 220 11.42 -30.08 -2.26
N SER A 221 11.77 -30.12 -0.99
CA SER A 221 11.40 -31.14 -0.01
C SER A 221 10.00 -30.95 0.59
N ILE A 222 9.12 -30.20 -0.08
CA ILE A 222 7.73 -29.92 0.32
C ILE A 222 6.75 -30.45 -0.73
N ASN A 223 5.51 -30.75 -0.34
CA ASN A 223 4.50 -31.37 -1.19
C ASN A 223 3.45 -30.41 -1.77
N ASP A 224 3.67 -29.10 -1.65
CA ASP A 224 2.71 -28.06 -2.06
C ASP A 224 2.65 -27.93 -3.60
N PRO A 225 1.46 -28.07 -4.22
CA PRO A 225 1.32 -28.26 -5.67
C PRO A 225 1.61 -27.01 -6.51
N GLU A 226 1.48 -25.80 -5.96
CA GLU A 226 1.67 -24.54 -6.71
C GLU A 226 3.10 -23.98 -6.61
N THR A 227 4.04 -24.75 -6.05
CA THR A 227 5.45 -24.33 -5.90
C THR A 227 6.13 -24.00 -7.23
N GLU A 228 5.67 -24.59 -8.33
CA GLU A 228 6.17 -24.25 -9.68
C GLU A 228 5.88 -22.80 -10.09
N GLN A 229 4.84 -22.18 -9.51
CA GLN A 229 4.50 -20.77 -9.75
C GLN A 229 5.35 -19.82 -8.89
N GLN A 230 6.01 -20.34 -7.85
CA GLN A 230 6.74 -19.56 -6.86
C GLN A 230 8.23 -19.47 -7.21
N TRP A 231 8.58 -18.75 -8.28
CA TRP A 231 9.97 -18.52 -8.70
C TRP A 231 10.88 -18.02 -7.55
N ALA A 232 10.31 -17.30 -6.58
CA ALA A 232 10.98 -16.79 -5.39
C ALA A 232 11.65 -17.90 -4.57
N MET A 233 11.12 -19.13 -4.61
CA MET A 233 11.66 -20.29 -3.88
C MET A 233 13.07 -20.64 -4.32
N GLU A 234 13.37 -20.51 -5.62
CA GLU A 234 14.69 -20.81 -6.14
C GLU A 234 15.71 -19.75 -5.73
N VAL A 235 15.38 -18.46 -5.90
CA VAL A 235 16.33 -17.37 -5.64
C VAL A 235 16.63 -17.16 -4.15
N LEU A 236 15.68 -17.55 -3.28
CA LEU A 236 15.87 -17.57 -1.84
C LEU A 236 16.50 -18.88 -1.35
N ASN A 237 16.84 -19.80 -2.25
CA ASN A 237 17.41 -21.12 -1.94
C ASN A 237 16.59 -21.86 -0.86
N MET A 238 15.29 -21.94 -1.09
CA MET A 238 14.33 -22.44 -0.10
C MET A 238 14.50 -23.93 0.20
N GLU A 239 15.10 -24.72 -0.70
CA GLU A 239 15.43 -26.12 -0.40
C GLU A 239 16.43 -26.24 0.75
N ALA A 240 17.53 -25.46 0.71
CA ALA A 240 18.49 -25.43 1.81
C ALA A 240 17.84 -24.96 3.12
N TYR A 241 16.90 -24.02 3.02
CA TYR A 241 16.14 -23.53 4.16
C TYR A 241 15.22 -24.60 4.76
N TYR A 242 14.38 -25.27 3.96
CA TYR A 242 13.49 -26.32 4.44
C TYR A 242 14.27 -27.51 5.01
N SER A 243 15.33 -27.94 4.34
CA SER A 243 16.24 -28.98 4.85
C SER A 243 16.90 -28.60 6.19
N LEU A 244 17.19 -27.32 6.43
CA LEU A 244 17.67 -26.84 7.73
C LEU A 244 16.55 -26.82 8.76
N LEU A 245 15.41 -26.22 8.42
CA LEU A 245 14.27 -25.99 9.30
C LEU A 245 13.63 -27.29 9.80
N ALA A 246 13.54 -28.32 8.94
CA ALA A 246 13.00 -29.63 9.29
C ALA A 246 13.74 -30.33 10.45
N ARG A 247 15.00 -29.95 10.69
CA ARG A 247 15.84 -30.46 11.78
C ARG A 247 15.74 -29.64 13.07
N GLN A 248 15.04 -28.51 13.05
CA GLN A 248 14.90 -27.61 14.18
C GLN A 248 13.58 -27.82 14.92
N SER A 249 13.47 -27.21 16.09
CA SER A 249 12.22 -27.08 16.82
C SER A 249 12.12 -25.67 17.39
N PRO A 250 10.95 -25.02 17.34
CA PRO A 250 10.78 -23.68 17.89
C PRO A 250 10.97 -23.70 19.41
N LYS A 251 11.54 -22.63 19.98
CA LYS A 251 11.49 -22.35 21.41
C LYS A 251 10.15 -21.75 21.81
N LYS A 252 9.51 -21.04 20.87
CA LYS A 252 8.13 -20.57 20.96
C LYS A 252 7.53 -20.48 19.55
N GLN A 253 6.22 -20.54 19.46
CA GLN A 253 5.53 -20.20 18.23
C GLN A 253 5.43 -18.68 18.11
N ALA A 254 6.15 -18.09 17.14
CA ALA A 254 6.23 -16.63 17.00
C ALA A 254 4.98 -16.06 16.34
N LYS A 255 4.49 -14.92 16.82
CA LYS A 255 3.28 -14.27 16.27
C LYS A 255 3.63 -13.20 15.23
N ILE A 256 3.07 -13.31 14.04
CA ILE A 256 3.22 -12.34 12.95
C ILE A 256 1.90 -11.58 12.79
N ALA A 257 1.91 -10.26 12.97
CA ALA A 257 0.76 -9.40 12.72
C ALA A 257 0.87 -8.77 11.32
N ILE A 258 -0.16 -9.01 10.49
CA ILE A 258 -0.32 -8.39 9.17
C ILE A 258 -1.24 -7.18 9.32
N LEU A 259 -0.65 -5.98 9.24
CA LEU A 259 -1.38 -4.71 9.32
C LEU A 259 -1.74 -4.24 7.92
N ASP A 260 -2.97 -4.54 7.50
CA ASP A 260 -3.36 -4.46 6.09
C ASP A 260 -4.90 -4.31 5.92
N THR A 261 -5.46 -4.76 4.79
CA THR A 261 -6.89 -4.74 4.42
C THR A 261 -7.74 -5.80 5.13
N GLY A 262 -7.13 -6.61 6.00
CA GLY A 262 -7.71 -7.80 6.60
C GLY A 262 -7.03 -9.08 6.11
N VAL A 263 -7.37 -10.23 6.69
CA VAL A 263 -6.95 -11.55 6.19
C VAL A 263 -8.16 -12.47 6.18
N ASP A 264 -8.37 -13.21 5.10
CA ASP A 264 -9.30 -14.35 5.11
C ASP A 264 -8.73 -15.48 5.98
N GLY A 265 -9.01 -15.43 7.29
CA GLY A 265 -8.51 -16.40 8.27
C GLY A 265 -9.06 -17.83 8.06
N ASN A 266 -10.10 -18.00 7.24
CA ASN A 266 -10.66 -19.31 6.90
C ASN A 266 -10.01 -19.93 5.65
N HIS A 267 -9.15 -19.18 4.96
CA HIS A 267 -8.46 -19.66 3.77
C HIS A 267 -7.75 -20.99 4.04
N GLU A 268 -7.93 -21.97 3.16
CA GLU A 268 -7.53 -23.34 3.39
C GLU A 268 -6.04 -23.53 3.67
N ASP A 269 -5.25 -22.69 3.03
CA ASP A 269 -3.80 -22.66 3.10
C ASP A 269 -3.24 -21.67 4.14
N ILE A 270 -4.10 -21.06 4.98
CA ILE A 270 -3.71 -20.13 6.05
C ILE A 270 -4.25 -20.60 7.41
N ARG A 271 -5.48 -21.11 7.45
CA ARG A 271 -6.27 -21.37 8.67
C ARG A 271 -5.54 -22.11 9.80
N ALA A 272 -4.62 -23.03 9.46
CA ALA A 272 -3.90 -23.81 10.48
C ALA A 272 -2.80 -23.00 11.19
N ASN A 273 -2.28 -21.96 10.54
CA ASN A 273 -1.35 -21.00 11.10
C ASN A 273 -2.04 -19.71 11.58
N TYR A 274 -3.34 -19.55 11.32
CA TYR A 274 -4.08 -18.34 11.68
C TYR A 274 -4.56 -18.34 13.12
N PHE A 275 -4.46 -17.20 13.79
CA PHE A 275 -5.19 -16.92 15.02
C PHE A 275 -5.91 -15.58 14.90
N SER A 276 -7.12 -15.51 15.43
CA SER A 276 -7.94 -14.30 15.41
C SER A 276 -7.69 -13.48 16.66
N VAL A 277 -7.11 -12.29 16.51
CA VAL A 277 -7.13 -11.25 17.56
C VAL A 277 -8.55 -10.67 17.68
N ASN A 278 -9.19 -10.38 16.55
CA ASN A 278 -10.55 -9.87 16.50
C ASN A 278 -11.24 -10.29 15.19
N LYS A 279 -12.43 -10.88 15.30
CA LYS A 279 -13.23 -11.34 14.15
C LYS A 279 -13.48 -10.27 13.08
N LYS A 280 -13.46 -8.98 13.45
CA LYS A 280 -13.61 -7.87 12.50
C LYS A 280 -12.42 -7.75 11.52
N TYR A 281 -11.27 -8.34 11.85
CA TYR A 281 -10.07 -8.36 11.02
C TYR A 281 -9.99 -9.59 10.09
N ASP A 282 -10.73 -10.65 10.41
CA ASP A 282 -10.72 -11.94 9.70
C ASP A 282 -11.50 -11.95 8.37
N ASN A 283 -11.66 -10.78 7.77
CA ASN A 283 -12.25 -10.61 6.45
C ASN A 283 -11.40 -9.65 5.63
N ASP A 284 -11.17 -10.01 4.38
CA ASP A 284 -10.38 -9.20 3.45
C ASP A 284 -11.15 -8.98 2.16
N PRO A 285 -11.94 -7.90 2.04
CA PRO A 285 -12.70 -7.61 0.84
C PRO A 285 -11.82 -7.19 -0.34
N MET A 286 -10.54 -6.82 -0.10
CA MET A 286 -9.62 -6.38 -1.16
C MET A 286 -8.68 -7.49 -1.62
N GLY A 287 -8.28 -8.38 -0.71
CA GLY A 287 -7.42 -9.52 -0.96
C GLY A 287 -5.92 -9.27 -0.79
N HIS A 288 -5.51 -8.03 -0.55
CA HIS A 288 -4.10 -7.65 -0.41
C HIS A 288 -3.47 -8.22 0.87
N GLY A 289 -4.14 -8.08 2.02
CA GLY A 289 -3.65 -8.62 3.28
C GLY A 289 -3.62 -10.15 3.32
N THR A 290 -4.61 -10.83 2.72
CA THR A 290 -4.63 -12.29 2.56
C THR A 290 -3.44 -12.78 1.73
N HIS A 291 -3.07 -12.03 0.69
CA HIS A 291 -1.89 -12.33 -0.12
C HIS A 291 -0.58 -12.20 0.66
N CYS A 292 -0.46 -11.13 1.45
CA CYS A 292 0.68 -10.93 2.35
C CYS A 292 0.77 -12.02 3.43
N ALA A 293 -0.36 -12.43 4.01
CA ALA A 293 -0.42 -13.50 5.01
C ALA A 293 0.07 -14.85 4.46
N GLY A 294 -0.32 -15.20 3.23
CA GLY A 294 0.15 -16.42 2.57
C GLY A 294 1.67 -16.42 2.35
N ILE A 295 2.25 -15.30 1.89
CA ILE A 295 3.70 -15.19 1.68
C ILE A 295 4.46 -15.38 3.01
N ALA A 296 3.97 -14.74 4.08
CA ALA A 296 4.63 -14.79 5.38
C ALA A 296 4.47 -16.14 6.08
N ALA A 297 3.27 -16.73 6.02
CA ALA A 297 2.86 -17.80 6.93
C ALA A 297 1.84 -18.80 6.36
N GLY A 298 1.73 -18.94 5.03
CA GLY A 298 0.99 -20.04 4.40
C GLY A 298 1.43 -21.41 4.93
N VAL A 299 0.51 -22.37 4.98
CA VAL A 299 0.75 -23.66 5.64
C VAL A 299 1.53 -24.59 4.71
N THR A 300 2.85 -24.55 4.80
CA THR A 300 3.72 -25.40 3.97
C THR A 300 3.51 -26.90 4.27
N ASN A 301 3.69 -27.75 3.25
CA ASN A 301 3.63 -29.21 3.26
C ASN A 301 2.28 -29.81 3.68
N ASN A 302 1.18 -29.12 3.38
CA ASN A 302 -0.18 -29.60 3.63
C ASN A 302 -0.82 -30.28 2.41
N GLY A 303 -0.11 -30.30 1.26
CA GLY A 303 -0.58 -30.86 -0.02
C GLY A 303 -1.55 -29.95 -0.79
N ILE A 304 -1.62 -28.67 -0.46
CA ILE A 304 -2.55 -27.67 -1.02
C ILE A 304 -1.75 -26.39 -1.30
N GLY A 305 -2.12 -25.66 -2.35
CA GLY A 305 -1.63 -24.30 -2.54
C GLY A 305 -0.10 -24.15 -2.57
N ILE A 306 0.40 -23.22 -1.75
CA ILE A 306 1.74 -22.65 -1.82
C ILE A 306 2.65 -23.06 -0.66
N GLY A 307 3.97 -23.00 -0.87
CA GLY A 307 4.93 -22.97 0.23
C GLY A 307 5.12 -21.55 0.78
N SER A 308 5.47 -21.42 2.06
CA SER A 308 5.82 -20.15 2.70
C SER A 308 7.06 -20.23 3.60
N LEU A 309 7.48 -19.08 4.13
CA LEU A 309 8.61 -18.97 5.06
C LEU A 309 8.32 -19.59 6.44
N ALA A 310 7.05 -19.78 6.81
CA ALA A 310 6.70 -20.57 7.99
C ALA A 310 7.31 -21.97 7.94
N GLY A 311 7.42 -22.53 6.72
CA GLY A 311 8.03 -23.81 6.41
C GLY A 311 7.42 -24.96 7.22
N THR A 312 8.14 -26.08 7.26
CA THR A 312 7.73 -27.25 8.02
C THR A 312 8.81 -27.75 8.95
N GLY A 313 8.40 -27.97 10.19
CA GLY A 313 9.17 -28.69 11.19
C GLY A 313 8.28 -29.62 11.98
N LYS A 314 8.82 -30.21 13.06
CA LYS A 314 8.04 -31.08 13.95
C LYS A 314 6.86 -30.36 14.61
N GLN A 315 6.95 -29.03 14.71
CA GLN A 315 5.97 -28.13 15.30
C GLN A 315 5.93 -26.84 14.45
N PRO A 316 4.79 -26.11 14.44
CA PRO A 316 4.69 -24.85 13.71
C PRO A 316 5.59 -23.78 14.37
N PHE A 317 6.41 -23.11 13.57
CA PHE A 317 7.31 -22.06 14.06
C PHE A 317 6.62 -20.71 14.25
N VAL A 318 5.58 -20.43 13.46
CA VAL A 318 4.90 -19.14 13.45
C VAL A 318 3.38 -19.31 13.51
N GLN A 319 2.69 -18.25 13.93
CA GLN A 319 1.28 -18.01 13.67
C GLN A 319 1.14 -16.63 13.02
N VAL A 320 0.05 -16.43 12.27
CA VAL A 320 -0.27 -15.16 11.64
C VAL A 320 -1.64 -14.67 12.11
N THR A 321 -1.77 -13.37 12.31
CA THR A 321 -3.04 -12.69 12.59
C THR A 321 -3.20 -11.49 11.68
N SER A 322 -4.44 -11.03 11.53
CA SER A 322 -4.75 -9.75 10.91
C SER A 322 -4.99 -8.67 11.96
N ILE A 323 -4.50 -7.46 11.68
CA ILE A 323 -4.99 -6.21 12.29
C ILE A 323 -5.34 -5.28 11.15
N LYS A 324 -6.64 -5.04 10.96
CA LYS A 324 -7.13 -4.27 9.82
C LYS A 324 -6.98 -2.79 10.06
N VAL A 325 -6.02 -2.18 9.36
CA VAL A 325 -5.74 -0.74 9.40
C VAL A 325 -6.13 -0.03 8.10
N LEU A 326 -6.46 -0.80 7.05
CA LEU A 326 -6.93 -0.30 5.76
C LEU A 326 -8.38 -0.75 5.53
N GLY A 327 -9.22 0.18 5.09
CA GLY A 327 -10.61 -0.08 4.71
C GLY A 327 -10.74 -0.89 3.42
N SER A 328 -11.99 -1.12 2.97
CA SER A 328 -12.27 -1.88 1.75
C SER A 328 -11.71 -1.25 0.47
N GLY A 329 -11.49 0.06 0.44
CA GLY A 329 -10.82 0.76 -0.66
C GLY A 329 -9.29 0.76 -0.55
N GLY A 330 -8.70 0.02 0.40
CA GLY A 330 -7.26 0.00 0.62
C GLY A 330 -6.70 1.27 1.27
N MET A 331 -7.55 2.13 1.85
CA MET A 331 -7.13 3.39 2.47
C MET A 331 -7.21 3.31 3.99
N GLY A 332 -6.26 3.94 4.67
CA GLY A 332 -6.23 4.13 6.11
C GLY A 332 -5.57 5.45 6.45
N THR A 333 -5.44 5.74 7.75
CA THR A 333 -4.79 6.95 8.24
C THR A 333 -3.56 6.61 9.06
N GLN A 334 -2.61 7.54 9.15
CA GLN A 334 -1.44 7.43 10.00
C GLN A 334 -1.81 7.06 11.44
N LYS A 335 -2.86 7.69 11.99
CA LYS A 335 -3.46 7.33 13.28
C LYS A 335 -3.85 5.85 13.33
N SER A 336 -4.64 5.38 12.37
CA SER A 336 -5.12 3.98 12.38
C SER A 336 -4.00 2.96 12.28
N ILE A 337 -2.94 3.26 11.51
CA ILE A 337 -1.78 2.40 11.35
C ILE A 337 -0.95 2.38 12.64
N ILE A 338 -0.71 3.53 13.25
CA ILE A 338 0.00 3.63 14.54
C ILE A 338 -0.78 2.89 15.63
N ALA A 339 -2.10 3.09 15.72
CA ALA A 339 -2.95 2.35 16.65
C ALA A 339 -2.88 0.83 16.41
N GLY A 340 -2.83 0.40 15.14
CA GLY A 340 -2.65 -1.02 14.80
C GLY A 340 -1.29 -1.57 15.20
N ILE A 341 -0.20 -0.78 15.12
CA ILE A 341 1.13 -1.19 15.61
C ILE A 341 1.08 -1.41 17.12
N ILE A 342 0.44 -0.50 17.86
CA ILE A 342 0.26 -0.59 19.30
C ILE A 342 -0.57 -1.84 19.65
N GLU A 343 -1.73 -2.03 19.01
CA GLU A 343 -2.58 -3.21 19.21
C GLU A 343 -1.82 -4.52 18.93
N ALA A 344 -0.98 -4.55 17.88
CA ALA A 344 -0.16 -5.72 17.57
C ALA A 344 0.82 -6.05 18.71
N VAL A 345 1.47 -5.04 19.26
CA VAL A 345 2.41 -5.20 20.38
C VAL A 345 1.67 -5.68 21.64
N ASP A 346 0.53 -5.06 21.93
CA ASP A 346 -0.27 -5.38 23.12
C ASP A 346 -0.85 -6.81 23.05
N GLU A 347 -1.11 -7.33 21.84
CA GLU A 347 -1.51 -8.72 21.59
C GLU A 347 -0.31 -9.71 21.51
N GLY A 348 0.90 -9.20 21.73
CA GLY A 348 2.15 -9.96 21.82
C GLY A 348 2.74 -10.38 20.47
N ALA A 349 2.56 -9.58 19.42
CA ALA A 349 3.20 -9.82 18.13
C ALA A 349 4.73 -9.78 18.26
N ASP A 350 5.41 -10.77 17.66
CA ASP A 350 6.87 -10.80 17.55
C ASP A 350 7.37 -10.04 16.32
N VAL A 351 6.56 -10.04 15.26
CA VAL A 351 6.85 -9.38 13.99
C VAL A 351 5.59 -8.67 13.49
N ILE A 352 5.74 -7.43 13.07
CA ILE A 352 4.66 -6.57 12.57
C ILE A 352 5.01 -6.19 11.13
N SER A 353 4.17 -6.59 10.18
CA SER A 353 4.37 -6.38 8.75
C SER A 353 3.42 -5.31 8.22
N LEU A 354 4.00 -4.25 7.63
CA LEU A 354 3.29 -3.12 7.03
C LEU A 354 3.53 -3.10 5.52
N SER A 355 2.65 -3.75 4.76
CA SER A 355 2.70 -3.77 3.30
C SER A 355 1.93 -2.58 2.69
N LEU A 356 2.20 -1.40 3.22
CA LEU A 356 1.47 -0.16 2.95
C LEU A 356 2.42 1.04 3.02
N GLY A 357 2.02 2.15 2.41
CA GLY A 357 2.78 3.38 2.52
C GLY A 357 2.25 4.50 1.63
N GLY A 358 2.75 5.70 1.89
CA GLY A 358 2.38 6.89 1.11
C GLY A 358 3.49 7.93 1.11
N PRO A 359 3.45 8.89 0.16
CA PRO A 359 4.36 10.02 0.14
C PRO A 359 4.33 10.80 1.46
N SER A 360 5.49 11.04 2.05
CA SER A 360 5.67 11.76 3.31
C SER A 360 7.07 12.38 3.36
N ASN A 361 7.54 12.80 4.53
CA ASN A 361 8.90 13.29 4.71
C ASN A 361 9.38 13.16 6.18
N ALA A 362 10.66 13.44 6.40
CA ALA A 362 11.30 13.27 7.71
C ALA A 362 10.71 14.13 8.85
N SER A 363 9.92 15.17 8.54
CA SER A 363 9.26 16.02 9.55
C SER A 363 7.90 15.48 10.01
N ARG A 364 7.40 14.38 9.43
CA ARG A 364 6.07 13.79 9.68
C ARG A 364 6.10 12.30 10.07
N GLN A 365 7.23 11.85 10.58
CA GLN A 365 7.46 10.44 10.95
C GLN A 365 7.58 10.22 12.47
N LYS A 366 7.31 11.24 13.30
CA LYS A 366 7.68 11.17 14.71
C LYS A 366 6.81 10.17 15.44
N ALA A 367 5.48 10.21 15.26
CA ALA A 367 4.58 9.27 15.93
C ALA A 367 4.82 7.82 15.43
N TYR A 368 5.09 7.63 14.14
CA TYR A 368 5.52 6.33 13.62
C TYR A 368 6.81 5.84 14.30
N SER A 369 7.81 6.71 14.43
CA SER A 369 9.08 6.35 15.07
C SER A 369 8.90 6.00 16.56
N GLN A 370 7.96 6.66 17.27
CA GLN A 370 7.62 6.30 18.64
C GLN A 370 6.89 4.96 18.73
N ALA A 371 5.98 4.66 17.80
CA ALA A 371 5.31 3.36 17.74
C ALA A 371 6.27 2.21 17.39
N VAL A 372 7.21 2.43 16.47
CA VAL A 372 8.29 1.47 16.19
C VAL A 372 9.19 1.28 17.41
N LYS A 373 9.49 2.35 18.15
CA LYS A 373 10.23 2.26 19.41
C LYS A 373 9.46 1.43 20.44
N TYR A 374 8.17 1.71 20.65
CA TYR A 374 7.30 0.95 21.56
C TYR A 374 7.33 -0.55 21.24
N ALA A 375 7.22 -0.91 19.96
CA ALA A 375 7.35 -2.28 19.50
C ALA A 375 8.72 -2.88 19.85
N HIS A 376 9.81 -2.17 19.59
CA HIS A 376 11.15 -2.64 19.91
C HIS A 376 11.41 -2.81 21.41
N ASP A 377 10.89 -1.91 22.25
CA ASP A 377 11.00 -2.00 23.71
C ASP A 377 10.27 -3.25 24.24
N HIS A 378 9.22 -3.69 23.55
CA HIS A 378 8.49 -4.94 23.78
C HIS A 378 9.05 -6.13 22.99
N ASN A 379 10.25 -5.99 22.44
CA ASN A 379 10.95 -7.03 21.67
C ASN A 379 10.20 -7.51 20.41
N ALA A 380 9.35 -6.66 19.83
CA ALA A 380 8.70 -6.85 18.54
C ALA A 380 9.49 -6.16 17.41
N ILE A 381 9.51 -6.78 16.22
CA ILE A 381 10.22 -6.27 15.05
C ILE A 381 9.21 -5.72 14.04
N VAL A 382 9.31 -4.43 13.71
CA VAL A 382 8.44 -3.78 12.72
C VAL A 382 9.16 -3.68 11.38
N ILE A 383 8.46 -4.07 10.32
CA ILE A 383 8.96 -3.98 8.95
C ILE A 383 7.93 -3.30 8.04
N ALA A 384 8.41 -2.61 7.01
CA ALA A 384 7.56 -1.92 6.05
C ALA A 384 8.05 -2.05 4.60
N ALA A 385 7.10 -2.04 3.67
CA ALA A 385 7.37 -1.94 2.24
C ALA A 385 8.03 -0.60 1.90
N ALA A 386 9.03 -0.59 1.00
CA ALA A 386 9.78 0.62 0.66
C ALA A 386 8.99 1.66 -0.15
N GLY A 387 8.00 1.18 -0.91
CA GLY A 387 7.13 1.96 -1.77
C GLY A 387 7.31 1.67 -3.27
N ASN A 388 6.31 2.00 -4.11
CA ASN A 388 6.20 1.57 -5.52
C ASN A 388 6.29 2.73 -6.54
N SER A 389 7.04 3.79 -6.24
CA SER A 389 7.10 5.01 -7.07
C SER A 389 8.47 5.31 -7.71
N ASN A 390 9.44 4.39 -7.61
CA ASN A 390 10.82 4.59 -8.05
C ASN A 390 11.48 5.85 -7.44
N ARG A 391 11.09 6.18 -6.21
CA ARG A 391 11.57 7.32 -5.42
C ARG A 391 12.50 6.83 -4.31
N ASP A 392 12.87 7.75 -3.43
CA ASP A 392 13.62 7.45 -2.23
C ASP A 392 12.65 7.11 -1.10
N SER A 393 12.87 6.00 -0.42
CA SER A 393 12.00 5.54 0.66
C SER A 393 12.04 6.48 1.89
N LYS A 394 13.06 7.34 2.02
CA LYS A 394 13.10 8.38 3.06
C LYS A 394 11.91 9.37 2.98
N ASP A 395 11.33 9.49 1.78
CA ASP A 395 10.19 10.38 1.48
C ASP A 395 8.85 9.61 1.48
N TYR A 396 8.80 8.44 2.13
CA TYR A 396 7.62 7.58 2.24
C TYR A 396 7.43 7.12 3.69
N ALA A 397 6.21 7.23 4.21
CA ALA A 397 5.85 6.73 5.54
C ALA A 397 4.92 5.51 5.42
N PRO A 398 4.99 4.52 6.34
CA PRO A 398 5.88 4.46 7.52
C PRO A 398 7.31 3.99 7.22
N ALA A 399 7.65 3.73 5.96
CA ALA A 399 8.93 3.16 5.53
C ALA A 399 10.17 3.94 6.01
N ASN A 400 10.05 5.26 6.19
CA ASN A 400 11.11 6.14 6.67
C ASN A 400 11.28 6.19 8.19
N ALA A 401 10.36 5.61 8.97
CA ALA A 401 10.35 5.64 10.44
C ALA A 401 11.66 5.12 11.03
N LYS A 402 12.15 5.75 12.10
CA LYS A 402 13.37 5.31 12.78
C LYS A 402 13.17 3.93 13.39
N GLY A 403 14.12 3.02 13.16
CA GLY A 403 14.05 1.62 13.61
C GLY A 403 13.34 0.68 12.63
N MET A 404 12.61 1.20 11.64
CA MET A 404 11.92 0.38 10.64
C MET A 404 12.92 -0.41 9.80
N ILE A 405 12.66 -1.70 9.57
CA ILE A 405 13.33 -2.46 8.49
C ILE A 405 12.52 -2.23 7.21
N THR A 406 13.17 -1.67 6.20
CA THR A 406 12.50 -1.22 4.98
C THR A 406 12.86 -2.13 3.80
N VAL A 407 11.85 -2.70 3.13
CA VAL A 407 12.05 -3.79 2.16
C VAL A 407 11.80 -3.32 0.72
N ALA A 408 12.85 -3.37 -0.10
CA ALA A 408 12.79 -3.12 -1.54
C ALA A 408 12.40 -4.41 -2.31
N ALA A 409 11.78 -4.23 -3.48
CA ALA A 409 11.32 -5.32 -4.35
C ALA A 409 12.30 -5.62 -5.47
N LEU A 410 12.51 -6.91 -5.71
CA LEU A 410 13.31 -7.44 -6.82
C LEU A 410 12.47 -8.30 -7.76
N ASP A 411 12.91 -8.39 -9.01
CA ASP A 411 12.38 -9.33 -9.99
C ASP A 411 13.11 -10.69 -9.99
N GLN A 412 12.68 -11.60 -10.86
CA GLN A 412 13.25 -12.94 -11.02
C GLN A 412 14.71 -12.99 -11.48
N PHE A 413 15.26 -11.86 -11.93
CA PHE A 413 16.65 -11.71 -12.35
C PHE A 413 17.49 -11.00 -11.29
N LEU A 414 16.94 -10.81 -10.08
CA LEU A 414 17.55 -10.09 -8.96
C LEU A 414 17.91 -8.63 -9.32
N LEU A 415 17.17 -8.06 -10.25
CA LEU A 415 17.18 -6.63 -10.55
C LEU A 415 16.17 -5.92 -9.65
N ARG A 416 16.45 -4.66 -9.32
CA ARG A 416 15.47 -3.83 -8.62
C ARG A 416 14.24 -3.69 -9.51
N ALA A 417 13.06 -3.98 -8.97
CA ALA A 417 11.82 -3.76 -9.71
C ALA A 417 11.75 -2.28 -10.12
N PRO A 418 11.37 -1.95 -11.37
CA PRO A 418 11.37 -0.56 -11.85
C PRO A 418 10.55 0.40 -10.98
N PHE A 419 9.49 -0.11 -10.35
CA PHE A 419 8.65 0.63 -9.40
C PHE A 419 9.25 0.73 -7.99
N SER A 420 10.16 -0.16 -7.58
CA SER A 420 10.64 -0.19 -6.19
C SER A 420 11.35 1.09 -5.84
N ASN A 421 10.90 1.72 -4.74
CA ASN A 421 11.63 2.77 -4.07
C ASN A 421 13.00 2.26 -3.60
N LYS A 422 13.94 3.19 -3.48
CA LYS A 422 15.33 2.95 -3.10
C LYS A 422 15.46 3.12 -1.60
N VAL A 423 16.19 2.20 -0.96
CA VAL A 423 16.36 2.14 0.50
C VAL A 423 17.77 2.57 0.94
N ASN A 424 18.52 3.22 0.06
CA ASN A 424 19.89 3.64 0.33
C ASN A 424 20.03 4.81 1.32
N ASN A 425 18.92 5.49 1.62
CA ASN A 425 18.87 6.63 2.53
C ASN A 425 17.96 6.39 3.76
N VAL A 426 17.56 5.14 4.00
CA VAL A 426 16.94 4.69 5.26
C VAL A 426 17.94 3.84 6.05
N ALA A 427 17.78 3.79 7.38
CA ALA A 427 18.78 3.19 8.26
C ALA A 427 18.92 1.66 8.09
N ARG A 428 17.81 0.96 7.84
CA ARG A 428 17.75 -0.51 7.80
C ARG A 428 17.11 -1.03 6.50
N GLY A 429 17.70 -0.66 5.36
CA GLY A 429 17.26 -1.13 4.04
C GLY A 429 17.69 -2.55 3.70
N ILE A 430 16.79 -3.35 3.12
CA ILE A 430 17.05 -4.70 2.61
C ILE A 430 16.17 -5.04 1.40
N ALA A 431 16.43 -6.14 0.70
CA ALA A 431 15.70 -6.53 -0.50
C ALA A 431 15.14 -7.96 -0.43
N ALA A 432 13.98 -8.17 -1.06
CA ALA A 432 13.34 -9.46 -1.24
C ALA A 432 12.58 -9.52 -2.60
N PRO A 433 12.20 -10.72 -3.08
CA PRO A 433 11.37 -10.90 -4.27
C PRO A 433 10.04 -10.14 -4.18
N GLY A 434 9.66 -9.39 -5.21
CA GLY A 434 8.42 -8.58 -5.20
C GLY A 434 7.76 -8.38 -6.57
N VAL A 435 8.12 -9.14 -7.61
CA VAL A 435 7.49 -9.09 -8.94
C VAL A 435 6.90 -10.45 -9.28
N GLY A 436 5.63 -10.48 -9.67
CA GLY A 436 4.94 -11.71 -10.05
C GLY A 436 4.95 -12.76 -8.94
N ILE A 437 4.67 -12.36 -7.71
CA ILE A 437 4.67 -13.24 -6.54
C ILE A 437 3.31 -13.91 -6.40
N TYR A 438 3.29 -15.23 -6.58
CA TYR A 438 2.10 -16.06 -6.44
C TYR A 438 1.81 -16.37 -4.97
N SER A 439 0.61 -16.03 -4.49
CA SER A 439 0.17 -16.29 -3.12
C SER A 439 -1.36 -16.37 -3.03
N THR A 440 -1.86 -16.66 -1.83
CA THR A 440 -3.27 -16.77 -1.47
C THR A 440 -4.07 -15.49 -1.70
N THR A 441 -5.35 -15.60 -2.03
CA THR A 441 -6.33 -14.51 -2.06
C THR A 441 -7.67 -15.03 -1.51
N PRO A 442 -8.59 -14.15 -1.08
CA PRO A 442 -9.81 -14.57 -0.39
C PRO A 442 -10.64 -15.61 -1.16
N ASN A 443 -11.40 -16.41 -0.41
CA ASN A 443 -12.25 -17.49 -0.93
C ASN A 443 -11.45 -18.66 -1.53
N ASN A 444 -10.36 -19.08 -0.88
CA ASN A 444 -9.48 -20.18 -1.30
C ASN A 444 -8.92 -20.02 -2.72
N ASN A 445 -8.58 -18.79 -3.11
CA ASN A 445 -8.01 -18.48 -4.41
C ASN A 445 -6.52 -18.16 -4.29
N TYR A 446 -5.86 -18.06 -5.43
CA TYR A 446 -4.44 -17.72 -5.50
C TYR A 446 -4.20 -16.80 -6.70
N LYS A 447 -3.30 -15.83 -6.58
CA LYS A 447 -2.99 -14.88 -7.65
C LYS A 447 -1.56 -14.36 -7.55
N SER A 448 -1.01 -13.93 -8.69
CA SER A 448 0.26 -13.20 -8.74
C SER A 448 0.04 -11.70 -8.56
N PHE A 449 0.78 -11.10 -7.62
CA PHE A 449 0.87 -9.66 -7.44
C PHE A 449 2.33 -9.17 -7.50
N SER A 450 2.51 -7.90 -7.88
CA SER A 450 3.81 -7.24 -7.85
C SER A 450 3.74 -5.97 -7.01
N GLY A 451 4.76 -5.76 -6.19
CA GLY A 451 4.89 -4.63 -5.29
C GLY A 451 5.95 -4.86 -4.22
N THR A 452 6.46 -3.79 -3.62
CA THR A 452 7.21 -3.87 -2.36
C THR A 452 6.38 -4.48 -1.23
N SER A 453 5.05 -4.38 -1.33
CA SER A 453 4.07 -5.11 -0.51
C SER A 453 4.23 -6.64 -0.53
N MET A 454 4.70 -7.23 -1.62
CA MET A 454 4.95 -8.69 -1.69
C MET A 454 6.35 -9.05 -1.20
N ALA A 455 7.31 -8.14 -1.30
CA ALA A 455 8.66 -8.32 -0.77
C ALA A 455 8.70 -8.27 0.77
N CYS A 456 7.92 -7.36 1.37
CA CYS A 456 7.81 -7.18 2.81
C CYS A 456 7.48 -8.49 3.58
N PRO A 457 6.41 -9.25 3.24
CA PRO A 457 6.01 -10.45 3.99
C PRO A 457 7.00 -11.62 3.88
N PHE A 458 7.85 -11.69 2.84
CA PHE A 458 8.96 -12.65 2.82
C PHE A 458 9.90 -12.42 4.00
N VAL A 459 10.22 -11.15 4.27
CA VAL A 459 11.07 -10.76 5.41
C VAL A 459 10.32 -10.97 6.73
N ALA A 460 9.00 -10.71 6.77
CA ALA A 460 8.18 -10.99 7.96
C ALA A 460 8.22 -12.46 8.38
N GLY A 461 7.97 -13.36 7.42
CA GLY A 461 7.99 -14.80 7.67
C GLY A 461 9.35 -15.29 8.15
N LEU A 462 10.43 -14.83 7.50
CA LEU A 462 11.80 -15.16 7.91
C LEU A 462 12.10 -14.67 9.34
N LEU A 463 11.76 -13.42 9.65
CA LEU A 463 11.94 -12.86 11.00
C LEU A 463 11.12 -13.63 12.04
N GLY A 464 9.89 -14.05 11.70
CA GLY A 464 9.05 -14.86 12.57
C GLY A 464 9.73 -16.18 12.92
N VAL A 465 10.28 -16.89 11.93
CA VAL A 465 11.04 -18.12 12.19
C VAL A 465 12.32 -17.84 12.99
N MET A 466 13.05 -16.76 12.71
CA MET A 466 14.22 -16.39 13.52
C MET A 466 13.84 -16.13 14.98
N LYS A 467 12.72 -15.42 15.25
CA LYS A 467 12.19 -15.18 16.60
C LYS A 467 11.69 -16.45 17.28
N SER A 468 11.17 -17.41 16.52
CA SER A 468 10.69 -18.68 17.07
C SER A 468 11.83 -19.53 17.66
N VAL A 469 13.03 -19.51 17.04
CA VAL A 469 14.22 -20.24 17.52
C VAL A 469 15.08 -19.40 18.48
N ASN A 470 14.96 -18.07 18.40
CA ASN A 470 15.62 -17.11 19.28
C ASN A 470 14.65 -16.02 19.75
N PRO A 471 13.85 -16.28 20.81
CA PRO A 471 12.84 -15.34 21.31
C PRO A 471 13.39 -13.97 21.73
N GLU A 472 14.64 -13.92 22.22
CA GLU A 472 15.32 -12.70 22.67
C GLU A 472 15.95 -11.89 21.53
N LEU A 473 15.80 -12.35 20.28
CA LEU A 473 16.35 -11.67 19.13
C LEU A 473 15.70 -10.27 18.99
N THR A 474 16.53 -9.25 19.13
CA THR A 474 16.13 -7.84 18.98
C THR A 474 16.12 -7.43 17.50
N ALA A 475 15.40 -6.35 17.17
CA ALA A 475 15.35 -5.82 15.81
C ALA A 475 16.73 -5.44 15.24
N ASP A 476 17.64 -4.92 16.06
CA ASP A 476 19.02 -4.61 15.65
C ASP A 476 19.83 -5.85 15.32
N GLN A 477 19.73 -6.89 16.16
CA GLN A 477 20.40 -8.16 15.91
C GLN A 477 19.85 -8.84 14.66
N ALA A 478 18.51 -8.86 14.51
CA ALA A 478 17.85 -9.43 13.35
C ALA A 478 18.28 -8.72 12.06
N TYR A 479 18.26 -7.38 12.02
CA TYR A 479 18.73 -6.63 10.85
C TYR A 479 20.21 -6.89 10.55
N LYS A 480 21.07 -6.95 11.57
CA LYS A 480 22.49 -7.30 11.40
C LYS A 480 22.67 -8.69 10.80
N ILE A 481 21.90 -9.68 11.27
CA ILE A 481 21.92 -11.03 10.69
C ILE A 481 21.51 -10.96 9.23
N LEU A 482 20.32 -10.44 8.91
CA LEU A 482 19.81 -10.36 7.54
C LEU A 482 20.78 -9.63 6.60
N LYS A 483 21.38 -8.54 7.07
CA LYS A 483 22.38 -7.78 6.30
C LYS A 483 23.69 -8.56 6.13
N SER A 484 24.17 -9.27 7.16
CA SER A 484 25.45 -9.99 7.08
C SER A 484 25.37 -11.24 6.21
N THR A 485 24.23 -11.95 6.25
CA THR A 485 24.01 -13.22 5.54
C THR A 485 23.40 -13.05 4.15
N GLY A 486 22.81 -11.89 3.88
CA GLY A 486 22.27 -11.59 2.55
C GLY A 486 23.34 -11.58 1.46
N ILE A 487 22.90 -11.63 0.20
CA ILE A 487 23.78 -11.58 -0.98
C ILE A 487 23.62 -10.24 -1.71
N ASP A 488 24.61 -9.90 -2.53
CA ASP A 488 24.56 -8.69 -3.35
C ASP A 488 23.83 -8.99 -4.67
N GLY A 489 22.81 -8.19 -4.98
CA GLY A 489 22.25 -8.05 -6.32
C GLY A 489 22.97 -6.97 -7.15
N LYS A 490 22.53 -6.80 -8.40
CA LYS A 490 23.13 -5.84 -9.34
C LYS A 490 23.02 -4.37 -8.88
N GLU A 491 21.93 -4.04 -8.18
CA GLU A 491 21.64 -2.69 -7.67
C GLU A 491 21.68 -2.62 -6.13
N THR A 492 22.48 -3.48 -5.47
CA THR A 492 22.55 -3.59 -3.99
C THR A 492 22.68 -2.24 -3.26
N ARG A 493 23.42 -1.29 -3.84
CA ARG A 493 23.55 0.05 -3.25
C ARG A 493 22.19 0.75 -3.08
N LEU A 494 21.24 0.50 -3.98
CA LEU A 494 19.90 1.10 -4.00
C LEU A 494 18.86 0.25 -3.25
N THR A 495 19.00 -1.08 -3.27
CA THR A 495 18.00 -2.02 -2.72
C THR A 495 18.36 -2.55 -1.33
N GLY A 496 19.61 -2.41 -0.89
CA GLY A 496 20.14 -3.26 0.17
C GLY A 496 20.43 -4.68 -0.33
N ARG A 497 20.94 -5.52 0.56
CA ARG A 497 21.28 -6.92 0.26
C ARG A 497 20.03 -7.77 0.19
N ILE A 498 20.07 -8.86 -0.56
CA ILE A 498 18.96 -9.78 -0.75
C ILE A 498 18.96 -10.77 0.40
N VAL A 499 17.85 -10.90 1.13
CA VAL A 499 17.74 -11.85 2.24
C VAL A 499 18.01 -13.30 1.78
N GLN A 500 18.64 -14.09 2.65
CA GLN A 500 18.94 -15.51 2.42
C GLN A 500 18.44 -16.33 3.63
N PRO A 501 17.23 -16.94 3.54
CA PRO A 501 16.57 -17.62 4.65
C PRO A 501 17.44 -18.65 5.38
N ALA A 502 18.10 -19.56 4.66
CA ALA A 502 18.92 -20.62 5.27
C ALA A 502 20.08 -20.05 6.10
N ALA A 503 20.83 -19.09 5.53
CA ALA A 503 21.97 -18.47 6.21
C ALA A 503 21.53 -17.59 7.39
N ALA A 504 20.42 -16.87 7.26
CA ALA A 504 19.85 -16.07 8.35
C ALA A 504 19.36 -16.97 9.52
N LEU A 505 18.71 -18.08 9.22
CA LEU A 505 18.29 -19.06 10.23
C LEU A 505 19.50 -19.67 10.95
N GLU A 506 20.54 -20.08 10.22
CA GLU A 506 21.76 -20.62 10.82
C GLU A 506 22.43 -19.60 11.77
N ALA A 507 22.45 -18.32 11.39
CA ALA A 507 22.97 -17.27 12.25
C ALA A 507 22.09 -16.99 13.47
N ALA A 508 20.77 -17.15 13.38
CA ALA A 508 19.85 -16.98 14.51
C ALA A 508 19.88 -18.14 15.52
N LEU A 509 20.35 -19.32 15.11
CA LEU A 509 20.51 -20.51 15.95
C LEU A 509 21.78 -20.48 16.83
N LYS A 510 22.75 -19.63 16.49
CA LYS A 510 23.98 -19.40 17.25
C LYS A 510 23.71 -18.41 18.39
#